data_AF-A0A9D8NJY8-F1
#
_entry.id   AF-A0A9D8NJY8-F1
#
_cell.length_a   1.000
_cell.length_b   1.000
_cell.length_c   1.000
_cell.angle_alpha   90.00
_cell.angle_beta   90.00
_cell.angle_gamma   90.00
#
_symmetry.space_group_name_H-M   'P 1'
#
loop_
_entity.id
_entity.type
_entity.pdbx_description
1 polymer ?
#
loop_
_entity_poly.entity_id
_entity_poly.type
_entity_poly.pdbx_seq_one_letter_code
_entity_poly.pdbx_strand_id
1 'polypeptide(L)'
;MSRLTIHGALALACCVFTARGGEVSFRHDVMAVLSKAGCNAGTCHGNANVKGGFKLSLRGQDPDLDFAALTRDQFARRLNPSAPDVSLMLLKATQGIAHEGVRR
;
A
#
# COMPACT_ATOMS: atom_id res chain seq x y z
N MET A 1 47.55 31.00 -2.18
CA MET A 1 46.45 30.99 -3.18
C MET A 1 45.74 29.64 -3.10
N SER A 2 44.42 29.60 -3.33
CA SER A 2 43.54 28.42 -3.29
C SER A 2 42.84 28.14 -1.94
N ARG A 3 41.97 29.08 -1.53
CA ARG A 3 40.90 28.85 -0.52
C ARG A 3 39.51 28.82 -1.16
N LEU A 4 39.39 28.55 -2.46
CA LEU A 4 38.16 28.83 -3.19
C LEU A 4 37.77 27.71 -4.18
N THR A 5 37.37 26.52 -3.70
CA THR A 5 36.64 25.53 -4.54
C THR A 5 35.85 24.45 -3.79
N ILE A 6 35.74 24.42 -2.46
CA ILE A 6 35.08 23.26 -1.78
C ILE A 6 33.57 23.46 -1.51
N HIS A 7 33.01 24.67 -1.66
CA HIS A 7 31.58 24.90 -1.36
C HIS A 7 30.65 24.72 -2.58
N GLY A 8 31.19 24.48 -3.78
CA GLY A 8 30.39 24.41 -5.02
C GLY A 8 29.83 23.03 -5.37
N ALA A 9 30.37 21.94 -4.80
CA ALA A 9 30.00 20.58 -5.21
C ALA A 9 28.89 19.94 -4.36
N LEU A 10 28.58 20.48 -3.18
CA LEU A 10 27.63 19.84 -2.25
C LEU A 10 26.16 20.21 -2.51
N ALA A 11 25.91 21.32 -3.21
CA ALA A 11 24.53 21.77 -3.48
C ALA A 11 23.86 21.03 -4.64
N LEU A 12 24.62 20.41 -5.56
CA LEU A 12 24.06 19.75 -6.74
C LEU A 12 23.58 18.31 -6.48
N ALA A 13 24.06 17.66 -5.42
CA ALA A 13 23.69 16.28 -5.09
C ALA A 13 22.39 16.16 -4.26
N CYS A 14 21.95 17.23 -3.58
CA CYS A 14 20.76 17.22 -2.73
C CYS A 14 19.44 17.33 -3.52
N CYS A 15 19.49 17.83 -4.77
CA CYS A 15 18.28 18.14 -5.55
C CYS A 15 17.73 16.96 -6.36
N VAL A 16 18.45 15.83 -6.44
CA VAL A 16 18.06 14.69 -7.29
C VAL A 16 17.07 13.73 -6.61
N PHE A 17 16.73 13.96 -5.34
CA PHE A 17 15.72 13.19 -4.61
C PHE A 17 14.43 13.98 -4.38
N THR A 18 13.98 14.77 -5.35
CA THR A 18 12.57 15.15 -5.39
C THR A 18 11.77 13.88 -5.69
N ALA A 19 11.01 13.41 -4.70
CA ALA A 19 10.04 12.34 -4.86
C ALA A 19 9.25 12.57 -6.18
N ARG A 20 9.11 11.50 -6.97
CA ARG A 20 8.38 11.53 -8.24
C ARG A 20 6.90 11.82 -7.93
N GLY A 21 6.54 13.11 -7.90
CA GLY A 21 5.21 13.60 -7.55
C GLY A 21 4.21 13.41 -8.69
N GLY A 22 3.89 12.16 -9.00
CA GLY A 22 2.73 11.82 -9.82
C GLY A 22 1.49 11.63 -8.93
N GLU A 23 0.30 11.73 -9.53
CA GLU A 23 -0.92 11.31 -8.84
C GLU A 23 -0.81 9.82 -8.45
N VAL A 24 -1.24 9.51 -7.22
CA VAL A 24 -1.28 8.12 -6.74
C VAL A 24 -2.34 7.36 -7.52
N SER A 25 -1.91 6.32 -8.22
CA SER A 25 -2.75 5.41 -8.98
C SER A 25 -3.08 4.17 -8.15
N PHE A 26 -4.37 3.87 -7.96
CA PHE A 26 -4.77 2.64 -7.29
C PHE A 26 -4.18 1.40 -7.98
N ARG A 27 -4.28 1.35 -9.31
CA ARG A 27 -3.81 0.21 -10.12
C ARG A 27 -2.30 0.03 -10.06
N HIS A 28 -1.53 1.11 -10.19
CA HIS A 28 -0.07 1.00 -10.31
C HIS A 28 0.66 1.07 -8.97
N ASP A 29 0.13 1.79 -7.98
CA ASP A 29 0.82 2.00 -6.71
C ASP A 29 0.24 1.11 -5.62
N VAL A 30 -1.07 1.20 -5.38
CA VAL A 30 -1.71 0.47 -4.26
C VAL A 30 -1.72 -1.03 -4.51
N MET A 31 -2.21 -1.47 -5.67
CA MET A 31 -2.27 -2.90 -5.99
C MET A 31 -0.89 -3.55 -6.08
N ALA A 32 0.13 -2.80 -6.50
CA ALA A 32 1.51 -3.28 -6.48
C ALA A 32 1.99 -3.57 -5.04
N VAL A 33 1.70 -2.67 -4.10
CA VAL A 33 2.00 -2.89 -2.68
C VAL A 33 1.24 -4.10 -2.12
N LEU A 34 -0.06 -4.24 -2.42
CA LEU A 34 -0.86 -5.40 -1.98
C LEU A 34 -0.35 -6.73 -2.54
N SER A 35 0.12 -6.72 -3.77
CA SER A 35 0.69 -7.89 -4.43
C SER A 35 2.04 -8.26 -3.85
N LYS A 36 2.92 -7.26 -3.68
CA LYS A 36 4.24 -7.46 -3.03
C LYS A 36 4.08 -7.95 -1.59
N ALA A 37 3.03 -7.51 -0.93
CA ALA A 37 2.63 -7.91 0.40
C ALA A 37 2.07 -9.34 0.50
N GLY A 38 1.68 -9.96 -0.62
CA GLY A 38 0.98 -11.23 -0.65
C GLY A 38 -0.47 -11.17 -0.19
N CYS A 39 -1.06 -9.97 0.00
CA CYS A 39 -2.43 -9.83 0.48
C CYS A 39 -3.43 -10.47 -0.50
N ASN A 40 -3.26 -10.20 -1.79
CA ASN A 40 -4.11 -10.73 -2.86
C ASN A 40 -3.62 -12.10 -3.39
N ALA A 41 -2.83 -12.84 -2.60
CA ALA A 41 -2.44 -14.19 -2.94
C ALA A 41 -3.58 -15.20 -2.67
N GLY A 42 -3.59 -16.30 -3.42
CA GLY A 42 -4.60 -17.35 -3.30
C GLY A 42 -4.61 -18.09 -1.95
N THR A 43 -3.61 -17.86 -1.10
CA THR A 43 -3.54 -18.41 0.26
C THR A 43 -4.49 -17.70 1.23
N CYS A 44 -4.83 -16.43 0.99
CA CYS A 44 -5.64 -15.60 1.88
C CYS A 44 -6.70 -14.78 1.11
N HIS A 45 -6.52 -13.46 0.94
CA HIS A 45 -7.58 -12.61 0.40
C HIS A 45 -7.80 -12.78 -1.11
N GLY A 46 -6.81 -13.28 -1.85
CA GLY A 46 -6.94 -13.65 -3.26
C GLY A 46 -7.60 -15.01 -3.51
N ASN A 47 -8.06 -15.71 -2.46
CA ASN A 47 -8.71 -17.01 -2.60
C ASN A 47 -10.16 -16.86 -3.09
N ALA A 48 -10.59 -17.77 -3.96
CA ALA A 48 -11.99 -17.91 -4.35
C ALA A 48 -12.92 -18.09 -3.13
N ASN A 49 -12.47 -18.88 -2.14
CA ASN A 49 -13.19 -19.23 -0.90
C ASN A 49 -12.60 -18.50 0.32
N VAL A 50 -12.55 -17.17 0.27
CA VAL A 50 -12.00 -16.37 1.37
C VAL A 50 -12.80 -16.51 2.66
N LYS A 51 -12.09 -16.52 3.81
CA LYS A 51 -12.69 -16.51 5.15
C LYS A 51 -12.74 -15.08 5.69
N GLY A 52 -13.78 -14.72 6.44
CA GLY A 52 -13.90 -13.39 7.06
C GLY A 52 -14.36 -12.25 6.15
N GLY A 53 -14.88 -12.57 4.95
CA GLY A 53 -15.62 -11.61 4.12
C GLY A 53 -14.79 -10.47 3.50
N PHE A 54 -13.46 -10.61 3.43
CA PHE A 54 -12.59 -9.67 2.70
C PHE A 54 -11.92 -10.37 1.53
N LYS A 55 -12.50 -10.19 0.34
CA LYS A 55 -12.00 -10.76 -0.91
C LYS A 55 -11.29 -9.69 -1.73
N LEU A 56 -10.10 -10.05 -2.21
CA LEU A 56 -9.42 -9.36 -3.30
C LEU A 56 -9.36 -10.31 -4.49
N SER A 57 -9.27 -9.77 -5.69
CA SER A 57 -9.00 -10.48 -6.92
C SER A 57 -7.61 -11.14 -6.84
N LEU A 58 -7.48 -12.34 -7.39
CA LEU A 58 -6.22 -13.07 -7.35
C LEU A 58 -5.13 -12.28 -8.09
N ARG A 59 -4.06 -11.89 -7.38
CA ARG A 59 -2.94 -11.10 -7.94
C ARG A 59 -3.38 -9.79 -8.62
N GLY A 60 -4.52 -9.22 -8.25
CA GLY A 60 -4.97 -7.94 -8.78
C GLY A 60 -5.58 -8.00 -10.18
N GLN A 61 -6.18 -9.14 -10.56
CA GLN A 61 -6.82 -9.34 -11.85
C GLN A 61 -8.03 -8.43 -12.12
N ASP A 62 -8.71 -7.96 -11.07
CA ASP A 62 -9.89 -7.10 -11.17
C ASP A 62 -9.74 -5.88 -10.24
N PRO A 63 -9.22 -4.76 -10.75
CA PRO A 63 -8.99 -3.54 -9.97
C PRO A 63 -10.26 -2.86 -9.48
N ASP A 64 -11.37 -2.96 -10.23
CA ASP A 64 -12.62 -2.31 -9.84
C ASP A 64 -13.24 -3.05 -8.66
N LEU A 65 -13.20 -4.39 -8.70
CA LEU A 65 -13.56 -5.24 -7.57
C LEU A 65 -12.67 -4.95 -6.36
N ASP A 66 -11.36 -4.89 -6.54
CA ASP A 66 -10.42 -4.64 -5.44
C ASP A 66 -10.62 -3.28 -4.80
N PHE A 67 -10.87 -2.25 -5.62
CA PHE A 67 -11.15 -0.91 -5.14
C PHE A 67 -12.44 -0.88 -4.31
N ALA A 68 -13.52 -1.49 -4.81
CA ALA A 68 -14.78 -1.57 -4.08
C ALA A 68 -14.64 -2.37 -2.77
N ALA A 69 -13.91 -3.49 -2.78
CA ALA A 69 -13.67 -4.32 -1.60
C ALA A 69 -12.92 -3.57 -0.49
N LEU A 70 -12.00 -2.68 -0.86
CA LEU A 70 -11.24 -1.86 0.08
C LEU A 70 -12.06 -0.67 0.59
N THR A 71 -12.80 0.00 -0.29
CA THR A 71 -13.40 1.32 0.00
C THR A 71 -14.86 1.27 0.41
N ARG A 72 -15.62 0.23 0.04
CA ARG A 72 -17.09 0.21 0.14
C ARG A 72 -17.61 -0.99 0.91
N ASP A 73 -17.02 -2.17 0.71
CA ASP A 73 -17.50 -3.40 1.33
C ASP A 73 -17.56 -3.34 2.85
N GLN A 74 -18.50 -4.08 3.44
CA GLN A 74 -18.74 -4.12 4.89
C GLN A 74 -18.84 -2.72 5.52
N PHE A 75 -19.63 -1.84 4.91
CA PHE A 75 -19.87 -0.47 5.39
C PHE A 75 -18.58 0.37 5.48
N ALA A 76 -17.69 0.23 4.49
CA ALA A 76 -16.42 0.95 4.38
C ALA A 76 -15.47 0.84 5.60
N ARG A 77 -15.66 -0.16 6.47
CA ARG A 77 -14.95 -0.29 7.76
C ARG A 77 -13.44 -0.52 7.68
N ARG A 78 -12.87 -0.74 6.48
CA ARG A 78 -11.47 -1.13 6.29
C ARG A 78 -10.51 0.05 6.24
N LEU A 79 -11.02 1.19 5.77
CA LEU A 79 -10.26 2.41 5.56
C LEU A 79 -10.91 3.54 6.35
N ASN A 80 -10.10 4.32 7.02
CA ASN A 80 -10.51 5.57 7.65
C ASN A 80 -9.68 6.71 7.05
N PRO A 81 -10.19 7.43 6.03
CA PRO A 81 -9.44 8.50 5.39
C PRO A 81 -9.11 9.69 6.31
N SER A 82 -9.94 9.94 7.34
CA SER A 82 -9.70 11.03 8.30
C SER A 82 -8.71 10.65 9.41
N ALA A 83 -8.57 9.35 9.70
CA ALA A 83 -7.55 8.81 10.60
C ALA A 83 -6.94 7.52 10.02
N PRO A 84 -5.98 7.64 9.07
CA PRO A 84 -5.45 6.50 8.32
C PRO A 84 -4.75 5.44 9.19
N ASP A 85 -4.11 5.88 10.27
CA ASP A 85 -3.39 5.06 11.24
C ASP A 85 -4.29 4.02 11.94
N VAL A 86 -5.57 4.33 12.12
CA VAL A 86 -6.57 3.41 12.70
C VAL A 86 -7.31 2.57 11.67
N SER A 87 -6.95 2.65 10.38
CA SER A 87 -7.56 1.81 9.34
C SER A 87 -7.26 0.34 9.61
N LEU A 88 -8.30 -0.52 9.61
CA LEU A 88 -8.11 -1.96 9.79
C LEU A 88 -7.15 -2.53 8.74
N MET A 89 -7.15 -1.99 7.52
CA MET A 89 -6.22 -2.38 6.47
C MET A 89 -4.77 -2.22 6.91
N LEU A 90 -4.43 -1.09 7.54
CA LEU A 90 -3.07 -0.82 8.01
C LEU A 90 -2.77 -1.62 9.28
N LEU A 91 -3.66 -1.61 10.26
CA LEU A 91 -3.46 -2.29 11.54
C LEU A 91 -3.28 -3.81 11.38
N LYS A 92 -4.06 -4.45 10.51
CA LYS A 92 -3.92 -5.90 10.22
C LYS A 92 -2.66 -6.19 9.40
N ALA A 93 -2.34 -5.34 8.41
CA ALA A 93 -1.16 -5.53 7.55
C ALA A 93 0.17 -5.32 8.29
N THR A 94 0.18 -4.43 9.29
CA THR A 94 1.36 -4.08 10.10
C THR A 94 1.41 -4.82 11.44
N GLN A 95 0.46 -5.73 11.69
CA GLN A 95 0.34 -6.49 12.94
C GLN A 95 0.08 -5.64 14.20
N GLY A 96 -0.36 -4.38 14.06
CA GLY A 96 -0.85 -3.57 15.17
C GLY A 96 -2.08 -4.20 15.85
N ILE A 97 -2.82 -5.05 15.13
CA ILE A 97 -3.82 -5.95 15.71
C ILE A 97 -3.70 -7.35 15.07
N ALA A 98 -4.26 -8.37 15.74
CA ALA A 98 -4.16 -9.76 15.29
C ALA A 98 -4.72 -9.98 13.87
N HIS A 99 -3.90 -10.47 12.94
CA HIS A 99 -4.36 -10.92 11.63
C HIS A 99 -4.64 -12.43 11.69
N GLU A 100 -5.88 -12.84 11.39
CA GLU A 100 -6.35 -14.23 11.51
C GLU A 100 -5.84 -15.15 10.37
N GLY A 101 -4.99 -14.65 9.48
CA GLY A 101 -4.40 -15.39 8.36
C GLY A 101 -2.93 -15.74 8.58
N VAL A 102 -2.24 -16.15 7.52
CA VAL A 102 -0.78 -16.35 7.57
C VAL A 102 -0.12 -15.03 7.97
N ARG A 103 0.55 -15.02 9.14
CA ARG A 103 1.40 -13.90 9.54
C ARG A 103 2.57 -13.79 8.57
N ARG A 104 2.94 -12.56 8.23
CA ARG A 104 4.27 -12.29 7.69
C ARG A 104 5.33 -12.51 8.74
#